data_AF-A0A536FVV0-F1
#
_entry.id   AF-A0A536FVV0-F1
#
_cell.length_a   1.000
_cell.length_b   1.000
_cell.length_c   1.000
_cell.angle_alpha   90.00
_cell.angle_beta   90.00
_cell.angle_gamma   90.00
#
_symmetry.space_group_name_H-M   'P 1'
#
loop_
_entity.id
_entity.type
_entity.pdbx_description
1 polymer ?
#
loop_
_entity_poly.entity_id
_entity_poly.type
_entity_poly.pdbx_seq_one_letter_code
_entity_poly.pdbx_strand_id
1 'polypeptide(L)'
;MVPAPTTTTRFNSCMRVSMQEFEELVQRVIESIPDEFQPYLENIIFVVEESSPDGLMGLYHGLGALHAGYGFPDQITLYKRSHERATTTMEEMVEEVRETILHEVGHHFGMDEGDLPY
;
A
#
# COMPACT_ATOMS: atom_id res chain seq x y z
N MET A 1 -45.24 -27.45 -4.05
CA MET A 1 -43.87 -27.56 -4.57
C MET A 1 -43.23 -26.20 -4.39
N VAL A 2 -42.42 -26.03 -3.36
CA VAL A 2 -41.78 -24.75 -2.99
C VAL A 2 -40.47 -24.66 -3.78
N PRO A 3 -40.17 -23.57 -4.51
CA PRO A 3 -38.87 -23.44 -5.15
C PRO A 3 -37.79 -23.26 -4.07
N ALA A 4 -36.65 -23.93 -4.25
CA ALA A 4 -35.48 -23.80 -3.38
C ALA A 4 -34.88 -22.38 -3.50
N PRO A 5 -34.29 -21.83 -2.43
CA PRO A 5 -33.57 -20.56 -2.52
C PRO A 5 -32.31 -20.75 -3.37
N THR A 6 -32.20 -19.99 -4.46
CA THR A 6 -30.98 -19.91 -5.26
C THR A 6 -29.94 -19.15 -4.43
N THR A 7 -28.98 -19.86 -3.85
CA THR A 7 -27.80 -19.25 -3.24
C THR A 7 -26.99 -18.58 -4.34
N THR A 8 -27.22 -17.28 -4.55
CA THR A 8 -26.28 -16.44 -5.28
C THR A 8 -25.01 -16.36 -4.45
N THR A 9 -24.01 -17.17 -4.77
CA THR A 9 -22.62 -16.90 -4.40
C THR A 9 -22.31 -15.50 -4.88
N ARG A 10 -22.24 -14.52 -3.98
CA ARG A 10 -21.62 -13.23 -4.31
C ARG A 10 -20.15 -13.54 -4.59
N PHE A 11 -19.76 -13.48 -5.86
CA PHE A 11 -18.35 -13.25 -6.16
C PHE A 11 -18.07 -11.86 -5.60
N ASN A 12 -17.30 -11.77 -4.51
CA ASN A 12 -16.68 -10.51 -4.13
C ASN A 12 -15.80 -10.12 -5.32
N SER A 13 -16.28 -9.16 -6.12
CA SER A 13 -15.54 -8.62 -7.25
C SER A 13 -14.42 -7.76 -6.71
N CYS A 14 -13.28 -8.39 -6.44
CA CYS A 14 -12.02 -7.68 -6.22
C CYS A 14 -11.71 -6.77 -7.42
N MET A 15 -11.18 -5.58 -7.14
CA MET A 15 -10.67 -4.71 -8.19
C MET A 15 -9.48 -5.37 -8.90
N ARG A 16 -9.36 -5.15 -10.20
CA ARG A 16 -8.22 -5.58 -11.01
C ARG A 16 -7.70 -4.39 -11.79
N VAL A 17 -6.40 -4.17 -11.67
CA VAL A 17 -5.68 -3.15 -12.44
C VAL A 17 -4.49 -3.81 -13.12
N SER A 18 -3.91 -3.17 -14.12
CA SER A 18 -2.60 -3.53 -14.67
C SER A 18 -1.48 -3.11 -13.71
N MET A 19 -0.28 -3.63 -13.91
CA MET A 19 0.90 -3.17 -13.13
C MET A 19 1.13 -1.66 -13.33
N GLN A 20 1.00 -1.17 -14.56
CA GLN A 20 1.17 0.25 -14.87
C GLN A 20 0.13 1.13 -14.17
N GLU A 21 -1.16 0.75 -14.19
CA GLU A 21 -2.20 1.50 -13.48
C GLU A 21 -1.95 1.53 -11.97
N PHE A 22 -1.41 0.45 -11.41
CA PHE A 22 -1.03 0.40 -10.00
C PHE A 22 0.18 1.31 -9.70
N GLU A 23 1.20 1.34 -10.56
CA GLU A 23 2.35 2.26 -10.44
C GLU A 23 1.89 3.73 -10.45
N GLU A 24 1.04 4.08 -11.42
CA GLU A 24 0.50 5.44 -11.55
C GLU A 24 -0.36 5.82 -10.33
N LEU A 25 -1.14 4.86 -9.80
CA LEU A 25 -1.91 5.07 -8.57
C LEU A 25 -1.00 5.32 -7.37
N VAL A 26 0.00 4.46 -7.16
CA VAL A 26 0.97 4.61 -6.06
C VAL A 26 1.67 5.96 -6.13
N GLN A 27 2.12 6.37 -7.32
CA GLN A 27 2.72 7.69 -7.52
C GLN A 27 1.76 8.82 -7.09
N ARG A 28 0.51 8.78 -7.54
CA ARG A 28 -0.51 9.79 -7.17
C ARG A 28 -0.80 9.81 -5.68
N VAL A 29 -0.76 8.65 -5.01
CA VAL A 29 -0.92 8.58 -3.56
C VAL A 29 0.24 9.29 -2.88
N ILE A 30 1.49 8.98 -3.25
CA ILE A 30 2.70 9.62 -2.69
C ILE A 30 2.64 11.15 -2.84
N GLU A 31 2.27 11.63 -4.03
CA GLU A 31 2.11 13.07 -4.32
C GLU A 31 1.01 13.75 -3.50
N SER A 32 0.08 12.97 -2.93
CA SER A 32 -1.04 13.47 -2.13
C SER A 32 -0.84 13.31 -0.61
N ILE A 33 0.32 12.81 -0.18
CA ILE A 33 0.68 12.73 1.24
C ILE A 33 1.00 14.15 1.75
N PRO A 34 0.46 14.57 2.91
CA PRO A 34 0.67 15.92 3.44
C PRO A 34 2.16 16.28 3.60
N ASP A 35 2.48 17.56 3.39
CA ASP A 35 3.85 18.08 3.40
C ASP A 35 4.64 17.77 4.67
N GLU A 36 3.95 17.64 5.81
CA GLU A 36 4.57 17.30 7.09
C GLU A 36 5.18 15.89 7.14
N PHE A 37 4.76 14.98 6.24
CA PHE A 37 5.30 13.64 6.11
C PHE A 37 6.38 13.50 5.03
N GLN A 38 6.54 14.50 4.16
CA GLN A 38 7.52 14.47 3.06
C GLN A 38 8.97 14.22 3.53
N PRO A 39 9.47 14.79 4.65
CA PRO A 39 10.82 14.51 5.14
C PRO A 39 11.11 13.03 5.43
N TYR A 40 10.07 12.24 5.73
CA TYR A 40 10.21 10.80 5.95
C TYR A 40 10.27 10.00 4.64
N LEU A 41 9.81 10.59 3.53
CA LEU A 41 9.74 9.95 2.22
C LEU A 41 10.93 10.28 1.31
N GLU A 42 11.64 11.39 1.56
CA GLU A 42 12.69 11.91 0.66
C GLU A 42 13.82 10.91 0.34
N ASN A 43 14.11 9.96 1.24
CA ASN A 43 15.15 8.95 1.06
C ASN A 43 14.58 7.53 0.85
N ILE A 44 13.31 7.41 0.46
CA ILE A 44 12.64 6.14 0.21
C ILE A 44 12.41 5.95 -1.30
N ILE A 45 12.84 4.80 -1.82
CA ILE A 45 12.43 4.30 -3.13
C ILE A 45 11.14 3.49 -2.97
N PHE A 46 10.11 3.86 -3.72
CA PHE A 46 8.91 3.06 -3.85
C PHE A 46 9.04 2.08 -5.00
N VAL A 47 8.80 0.81 -4.70
CA VAL A 47 8.80 -0.29 -5.67
C VAL A 47 7.42 -0.93 -5.65
N VAL A 48 6.92 -1.33 -6.81
CA VAL A 48 5.72 -2.16 -6.89
C VAL A 48 6.08 -3.56 -7.37
N GLU A 49 5.40 -4.55 -6.82
CA GLU A 49 5.52 -5.94 -7.24
C GLU A 49 4.15 -6.59 -7.37
N GLU A 50 4.06 -7.67 -8.16
CA GLU A 50 2.78 -8.36 -8.37
C GLU A 50 2.24 -8.94 -7.05
N SER A 51 3.09 -9.61 -6.26
CA SER A 51 2.67 -10.27 -5.01
C SER A 51 3.84 -10.62 -4.11
N SER A 52 3.63 -10.60 -2.79
CA SER A 52 4.56 -11.20 -1.84
C SER A 52 4.20 -12.67 -1.54
N PRO A 53 5.19 -13.51 -1.17
CA PRO A 53 4.93 -14.90 -0.75
C PRO A 53 4.00 -14.99 0.46
N ASP A 54 4.10 -14.04 1.39
CA ASP A 54 3.36 -14.03 2.65
C ASP A 54 2.04 -13.23 2.58
N GLY A 55 1.70 -12.70 1.39
CA GLY A 55 0.46 -11.95 1.18
C GLY A 55 0.44 -10.54 1.80
N LEU A 56 1.62 -9.95 2.02
CA LEU A 56 1.82 -8.58 2.53
C LEU A 56 1.17 -7.54 1.62
N MET A 57 0.77 -6.40 2.20
CA MET A 57 0.35 -5.20 1.46
C MET A 57 1.57 -4.36 1.09
N GLY A 58 2.37 -4.00 2.09
CA GLY A 58 3.63 -3.29 1.95
C GLY A 58 4.77 -4.03 2.64
N LEU A 59 6.00 -3.64 2.34
CA LEU A 59 7.18 -4.07 3.07
C LEU A 59 8.26 -2.99 3.01
N TYR A 60 8.63 -2.47 4.17
CA TYR A 60 9.83 -1.66 4.33
C TYR A 60 11.12 -2.51 4.30
N HIS A 61 12.04 -2.16 3.42
CA HIS A 61 13.38 -2.69 3.32
C HIS A 61 14.39 -1.56 3.50
N GLY A 62 15.10 -1.58 4.63
CA GLY A 62 16.11 -0.56 4.91
C GLY A 62 16.93 -0.91 6.14
N LEU A 63 18.14 -0.36 6.18
CA LEU A 63 18.97 -0.37 7.40
C LEU A 63 18.57 0.78 8.36
N GLY A 64 17.62 1.61 7.92
CA GLY A 64 17.07 2.78 8.58
C GLY A 64 17.99 3.99 8.56
N ALA A 65 17.47 5.13 9.04
CA ALA A 65 18.13 6.43 8.99
C ALA A 65 19.57 6.44 9.56
N LEU A 66 19.89 5.55 10.51
CA LEU A 66 21.23 5.40 11.10
C LEU A 66 22.31 4.94 10.08
N HIS A 67 21.91 4.33 8.97
CA HIS A 67 22.79 3.78 7.95
C HIS A 67 22.66 4.48 6.58
N ALA A 68 21.90 5.56 6.47
CA ALA A 68 21.78 6.35 5.24
C ALA A 68 23.15 6.86 4.70
N GLY A 69 24.17 6.94 5.56
CA GLY A 69 25.55 7.25 5.19
C GLY A 69 26.28 6.18 4.35
N TYR A 70 25.70 4.98 4.19
CA TYR A 70 26.24 3.91 3.34
C TYR A 70 25.73 3.96 1.89
N GLY A 71 24.86 4.92 1.56
CA GLY A 71 24.51 5.27 0.18
C GLY A 71 23.43 4.41 -0.49
N PHE A 72 22.69 3.60 0.28
CA PHE A 72 21.50 2.91 -0.22
C PHE A 72 20.26 3.59 0.36
N PRO A 73 19.33 4.08 -0.48
CA PRO A 73 18.05 4.59 0.01
C PRO A 73 17.27 3.43 0.61
N ASP A 74 16.43 3.76 1.58
CA ASP A 74 15.46 2.79 2.08
C ASP A 74 14.42 2.52 0.98
N GLN A 75 13.71 1.41 1.07
CA GLN A 75 12.76 0.97 0.05
C GLN A 75 11.44 0.58 0.69
N ILE A 76 10.32 0.97 0.10
CA ILE A 76 9.00 0.41 0.40
C ILE A 76 8.52 -0.34 -0.83
N THR A 77 8.26 -1.64 -0.69
CA THR A 77 7.64 -2.44 -1.75
C THR A 77 6.14 -2.56 -1.50
N LEU A 78 5.31 -2.20 -2.48
CA LEU A 78 3.85 -2.36 -2.46
C LEU A 78 3.41 -3.52 -3.36
N TYR A 79 2.53 -4.37 -2.84
CA TYR A 79 2.12 -5.60 -3.52
C TYR A 79 0.71 -5.50 -4.10
N LYS A 80 0.64 -5.41 -5.42
CA LYS A 80 -0.60 -5.18 -6.18
C LYS A 80 -1.70 -6.19 -5.86
N ARG A 81 -1.40 -7.50 -5.87
CA ARG A 81 -2.40 -8.56 -5.66
C ARG A 81 -3.07 -8.48 -4.30
N SER A 82 -2.38 -7.97 -3.28
CA SER A 82 -2.95 -7.86 -1.94
C SER A 82 -3.95 -6.72 -1.89
N HIS A 83 -3.61 -5.55 -2.45
CA HIS A 83 -4.51 -4.40 -2.58
C HIS A 83 -5.72 -4.73 -3.45
N GLU A 84 -5.53 -5.40 -4.59
CA GLU A 84 -6.63 -5.88 -5.44
C GLU A 84 -7.62 -6.76 -4.65
N ARG A 85 -7.12 -7.69 -3.82
CA ARG A 85 -7.97 -8.57 -3.02
C ARG A 85 -8.67 -7.85 -1.88
N ALA A 86 -8.07 -6.80 -1.34
CA ALA A 86 -8.61 -6.02 -0.23
C ALA A 86 -9.72 -5.05 -0.67
N THR A 87 -9.74 -4.66 -1.94
CA THR A 87 -10.53 -3.52 -2.43
C THR A 87 -11.49 -3.91 -3.54
N THR A 88 -12.58 -3.16 -3.67
CA THR A 88 -13.61 -3.35 -4.70
C THR A 88 -13.80 -2.14 -5.61
N THR A 89 -13.34 -0.95 -5.18
CA THR A 89 -13.38 0.30 -5.95
C THR A 89 -12.00 0.95 -6.06
N MET A 90 -11.87 1.94 -6.97
CA MET A 90 -10.61 2.65 -7.17
C MET A 90 -10.32 3.56 -5.99
N GLU A 91 -11.36 4.17 -5.44
CA GLU A 91 -11.29 5.00 -4.24
C GLU A 91 -10.79 4.20 -3.03
N GLU A 92 -11.34 3.00 -2.80
CA GLU A 92 -10.86 2.09 -1.75
C GLU A 92 -9.39 1.68 -1.97
N MET A 93 -8.98 1.43 -3.23
CA MET A 93 -7.58 1.11 -3.53
C MET A 93 -6.63 2.26 -3.24
N VAL A 94 -7.03 3.50 -3.54
CA VAL A 94 -6.26 4.70 -3.22
C VAL A 94 -6.09 4.86 -1.71
N GLU A 95 -7.16 4.65 -0.93
CA GLU A 95 -7.10 4.72 0.54
C GLU A 95 -6.23 3.60 1.11
N GLU A 96 -6.41 2.35 0.67
CA GLU A 96 -5.62 1.21 1.14
C GLU A 96 -4.12 1.38 0.86
N VAL A 97 -3.75 1.90 -0.31
CA VAL A 97 -2.36 2.19 -0.65
C VAL A 97 -1.81 3.31 0.23
N ARG A 98 -2.60 4.36 0.51
CA ARG A 98 -2.20 5.45 1.41
C ARG A 98 -1.94 4.93 2.81
N GLU A 99 -2.89 4.17 3.36
CA GLU A 99 -2.75 3.55 4.67
C GLU A 99 -1.52 2.65 4.72
N THR A 100 -1.30 1.80 3.72
CA THR A 100 -0.13 0.92 3.67
C THR A 100 1.17 1.72 3.71
N ILE A 101 1.32 2.78 2.91
CA ILE A 101 2.53 3.61 2.91
C ILE A 101 2.75 4.25 4.28
N LEU A 102 1.71 4.85 4.85
CA LEU A 102 1.79 5.54 6.14
C LEU A 102 2.08 4.57 7.29
N HIS A 103 1.53 3.35 7.27
CA HIS A 103 1.84 2.31 8.25
C HIS A 103 3.31 1.87 8.17
N GLU A 104 3.84 1.61 6.97
CA GLU A 104 5.24 1.20 6.82
C GLU A 104 6.22 2.32 7.26
N VAL A 105 5.91 3.57 6.93
CA VAL A 105 6.69 4.75 7.36
C VAL A 105 6.59 4.93 8.88
N GLY A 106 5.38 4.92 9.43
CA GLY A 106 5.14 5.10 10.86
C GLY A 106 5.86 4.05 11.70
N HIS A 107 5.75 2.77 11.33
CA HIS A 107 6.48 1.69 11.99
C HIS A 107 8.00 1.87 11.92
N HIS A 108 8.54 2.34 10.80
CA HIS A 108 9.97 2.52 10.66
C HIS A 108 10.51 3.69 11.50
N PHE A 109 9.77 4.80 11.58
CA PHE A 109 10.18 6.01 12.29
C PHE A 109 9.69 6.10 13.74
N GLY A 110 8.97 5.09 14.22
CA GLY A 110 8.48 5.00 15.61
C GLY A 110 7.32 5.94 15.90
N MET A 111 6.48 6.21 14.90
CA MET A 111 5.23 6.97 15.04
C MET A 111 4.13 6.02 15.49
N ASP A 112 3.26 6.47 16.41
CA ASP A 112 2.08 5.70 16.81
C ASP A 112 0.94 5.90 15.78
N GLU A 113 -0.07 5.02 15.75
CA GLU A 113 -1.23 5.15 14.84
C GLU A 113 -1.89 6.54 14.93
N GLY A 114 -1.92 7.16 16.11
CA GLY A 114 -2.48 8.50 16.33
C GLY A 114 -1.66 9.65 15.72
N ASP A 115 -0.43 9.40 15.28
CA ASP A 115 0.44 10.38 14.63
C ASP A 115 0.25 10.41 13.10
N LEU A 116 -0.58 9.52 12.54
CA LEU A 116 -0.85 9.43 11.11
C LEU A 116 -2.13 10.20 10.70
N PRO A 117 -2.14 10.86 9.53
CA PRO A 117 -3.29 11.61 9.05
C PRO A 117 -4.25 10.63 8.37
N TYR A 118 -5.32 10.27 9.06
CA TYR A 118 -6.46 9.57 8.46
C TYR A 118 -7.42 10.57 7.79
#